data_AF-A0AAD3ML70-F1
#
_entry.id   AF-A0AAD3ML70-F1
#
_cell.length_a   1.000
_cell.length_b   1.000
_cell.length_c   1.000
_cell.angle_alpha   90.00
_cell.angle_beta   90.00
_cell.angle_gamma   90.00
#
_symmetry.space_group_name_H-M   'P 1'
#
loop_
_entity.id
_entity.type
_entity.pdbx_description
1 polymer ?
#
loop_
_entity_poly.entity_id
_entity_poly.type
_entity_poly.pdbx_seq_one_letter_code
_entity_poly.pdbx_strand_id
1 'polypeptide(L)' 'MFSPFSKTVLASCSYDFTVRFWDYSRNQPLLDTVEHHSEFVCGLDFNLHIPNQVVDCSWDETVKIY' A
#
# COMPACT_ATOMS: atom_id res chain seq x y z
N MET A 1 5.29 -4.85 1.53
CA MET A 1 4.84 -5.60 2.72
C MET A 1 3.69 -6.55 2.32
N PHE A 2 3.61 -7.72 2.95
CA PHE A 2 2.57 -8.73 2.68
C PHE A 2 1.32 -8.53 3.52
N SER A 3 0.15 -8.82 2.94
CA SER A 3 -1.13 -8.77 3.65
C SER A 3 -1.21 -9.87 4.73
N PRO A 4 -1.69 -9.55 5.95
CA PRO A 4 -1.90 -10.54 7.00
C PRO A 4 -3.12 -11.43 6.72
N PHE A 5 -4.05 -10.99 5.87
CA PHE A 5 -5.30 -11.70 5.57
C PHE A 5 -5.26 -12.47 4.24
N SER A 6 -4.31 -12.15 3.36
CA SER A 6 -4.16 -12.83 2.07
C SER A 6 -2.71 -13.18 1.78
N LYS A 7 -2.45 -14.46 1.48
CA LYS A 7 -1.10 -14.98 1.21
C LYS A 7 -0.49 -14.41 -0.08
N THR A 8 -1.33 -14.01 -1.02
CA THR A 8 -0.89 -13.60 -2.36
C THR A 8 -0.84 -12.09 -2.53
N VAL A 9 -1.42 -11.34 -1.60
CA VAL A 9 -1.51 -9.88 -1.66
C VAL A 9 -0.33 -9.24 -0.96
N LEU A 10 0.26 -8.26 -1.61
CA LEU A 10 1.26 -7.38 -1.04
C LEU A 10 1.03 -5.95 -1.50
N ALA A 11 1.59 -5.00 -0.75
CA ALA A 11 1.58 -3.60 -1.10
C ALA A 11 2.98 -3.01 -1.05
N SER A 12 3.23 -1.98 -1.86
CA SER A 12 4.52 -1.30 -1.98
C SER A 12 4.34 0.21 -1.99
N CYS A 13 5.20 0.92 -1.26
CA CYS A 13 5.36 2.37 -1.34
C CYS A 13 6.53 2.72 -2.28
N SER A 14 6.51 3.93 -2.86
CA SER A 14 7.45 4.31 -3.91
C SER A 14 7.77 5.82 -3.90
N TYR A 15 8.91 6.17 -4.50
CA TYR A 15 9.34 7.55 -4.73
C TYR A 15 8.53 8.30 -5.79
N ASP A 16 7.69 7.60 -6.55
CA ASP A 16 6.75 8.18 -7.51
C ASP A 16 5.44 8.67 -6.88
N PHE A 17 5.41 8.77 -5.54
CA PHE A 17 4.29 9.27 -4.72
C PHE A 17 3.10 8.32 -4.66
N THR A 18 3.28 7.07 -5.14
CA THR A 18 2.21 6.08 -5.18
C THR A 18 2.39 4.97 -4.15
N VAL A 19 1.26 4.46 -3.68
CA VAL A 19 1.16 3.14 -3.05
C VAL A 19 0.48 2.20 -4.02
N ARG A 20 1.05 1.02 -4.24
CA ARG A 20 0.50 0.03 -5.18
C ARG A 20 0.20 -1.27 -4.47
N PHE A 21 -0.92 -1.86 -4.84
CA PHE A 21 -1.37 -3.17 -4.35
C PHE A 21 -1.22 -4.21 -5.45
N TRP A 22 -0.79 -5.40 -5.05
CA TRP A 22 -0.45 -6.47 -5.97
C TRP A 22 -1.02 -7.80 -5.47
N ASP A 23 -1.43 -8.64 -6.40
CA ASP A 23 -1.76 -10.05 -6.19
C ASP A 23 -0.95 -10.88 -7.18
N TYR A 24 0.15 -11.46 -6.72
CA TYR A 24 1.09 -12.19 -7.58
C TYR A 24 0.53 -13.54 -8.07
N SER A 25 -0.65 -13.96 -7.60
CA SER A 25 -1.33 -15.16 -8.13
C SER A 25 -2.08 -14.90 -9.44
N ARG A 26 -2.29 -13.63 -9.79
CA ARG A 26 -3.02 -13.21 -11.00
C ARG A 26 -2.08 -13.08 -12.19
N ASN A 27 -2.65 -13.26 -13.38
CA ASN A 27 -1.95 -12.98 -14.64
C ASN A 27 -1.58 -11.50 -14.80
N GLN A 28 -2.44 -10.61 -14.29
CA GLN A 28 -2.17 -9.18 -14.14
C GLN A 28 -2.04 -8.87 -12.64
N PRO A 29 -0.81 -8.74 -12.11
CA PRO A 29 -0.61 -8.67 -10.67
C PRO A 29 -1.06 -7.36 -10.03
N LEU A 30 -1.01 -6.24 -10.76
CA LEU A 30 -1.40 -4.93 -10.21
C LEU A 30 -2.91 -4.91 -9.94
N LEU A 31 -3.28 -4.66 -8.68
CA LEU A 31 -4.66 -4.54 -8.24
C LEU A 31 -5.13 -3.08 -8.27
N ASP A 32 -4.32 -2.20 -7.69
CA ASP A 32 -4.69 -0.80 -7.51
C ASP A 32 -3.46 0.09 -7.32
N THR A 33 -3.63 1.38 -7.62
CA THR A 33 -2.63 2.43 -7.42
C THR A 33 -3.30 3.59 -6.69
N VAL A 34 -2.75 3.94 -5.54
CA VAL A 34 -3.24 5.02 -4.69
C VAL A 34 -2.32 6.22 -4.84
N GLU A 35 -2.90 7.35 -5.27
CA GLU A 35 -2.21 8.60 -5.62
C GLU A 35 -2.71 9.76 -4.77
N HIS A 36 -2.66 9.60 -3.45
CA HIS A 36 -3.16 10.62 -2.52
C HIS A 36 -2.04 11.50 -1.94
N HIS A 37 -0.78 11.11 -2.05
CA HIS A 37 0.37 11.86 -1.53
C HIS A 37 0.93 12.83 -2.57
N SER A 38 1.47 13.96 -2.10
CA SER A 38 2.15 14.93 -2.96
C SER A 38 3.68 14.82 -2.96
N GLU A 39 4.22 13.89 -2.17
CA GLU A 39 5.65 13.60 -2.05
C GLU A 39 5.89 12.09 -1.85
N PHE A 40 7.16 11.68 -1.82
CA PHE A 40 7.55 10.27 -1.78
C PHE A 40 7.08 9.53 -0.53
N VAL A 41 6.48 8.36 -0.78
CA VAL A 41 5.96 7.48 0.27
C VAL A 41 7.11 6.69 0.86
N CYS A 42 7.33 6.85 2.16
CA CYS A 42 8.50 6.29 2.85
C CYS A 42 8.18 5.10 3.74
N GLY A 43 6.90 4.87 4.06
CA GLY A 43 6.46 3.74 4.88
C GLY A 43 5.03 3.29 4.55
N LEU A 44 4.75 2.03 4.87
CA LEU A 44 3.47 1.37 4.63
C LEU A 44 3.30 0.19 5.60
N ASP A 45 2.16 0.10 6.28
CA ASP A 45 1.80 -1.03 7.16
C ASP A 45 0.33 -1.49 6.99
N PHE A 46 0.07 -2.79 7.20
CA PHE A 46 -1.26 -3.38 7.09
C PHE A 46 -1.85 -3.52 8.49
N ASN A 47 -3.13 -3.18 8.65
CA ASN A 47 -3.79 -3.48 9.90
C ASN A 47 -3.89 -5.01 10.09
N LEU A 48 -3.49 -5.52 11.25
CA LEU A 48 -3.54 -6.95 11.60
C LEU A 48 -4.93 -7.40 12.09
N HIS A 49 -5.83 -6.47 12.38
CA HIS A 49 -7.15 -6.70 12.96
C HIS A 49 -8.30 -6.36 12.00
N ILE A 50 -8.13 -5.33 11.16
CA ILE A 50 -9.16 -4.88 10.22
C ILE A 50 -8.72 -5.25 8.79
N PRO A 51 -9.41 -6.18 8.11
CA PRO A 51 -9.10 -6.54 6.73
C PRO A 51 -9.13 -5.34 5.80
N ASN A 52 -8.18 -5.32 4.86
CA ASN A 52 -8.02 -4.30 3.83
C ASN A 52 -7.77 -2.87 4.34
N GLN A 53 -7.56 -2.66 5.65
CA GLN A 53 -7.13 -1.37 6.17
C GLN A 53 -5.61 -1.28 6.14
N VAL A 54 -5.12 -0.14 5.68
CA VAL A 54 -3.69 0.12 5.44
C VAL A 54 -3.35 1.51 5.97
N VAL A 55 -2.09 1.70 6.35
CA VAL A 55 -1.54 3.00 6.70
C VAL A 55 -0.27 3.25 5.91
N ASP A 56 -0.11 4.45 5.38
CA ASP A 56 1.13 4.91 4.76
C ASP A 56 1.58 6.26 5.33
N CYS A 57 2.86 6.56 5.13
CA CYS A 57 3.44 7.84 5.48
C CYS A 57 4.33 8.37 4.35
N SER A 58 4.33 9.69 4.20
CA SER A 58 5.04 10.39 3.13
C SER A 58 5.80 11.60 3.66
N TRP A 59 6.70 12.10 2.82
CA TRP A 59 7.40 13.36 3.02
C TRP A 59 6.53 14.60 2.87
N ASP A 60 5.26 14.45 2.49
CA ASP A 60 4.27 15.54 2.49
C ASP A 60 3.76 15.92 3.89
N GLU A 61 4.43 15.44 4.93
CA GLU A 61 4.10 15.65 6.34
C GLU A 61 2.78 14.99 6.77
N THR A 62 2.24 14.06 5.96
CA THR A 62 0.99 13.35 6.28
C THR A 62 1.16 11.84 6.45
N VAL A 63 0.22 11.29 7.21
CA VAL A 63 -0.03 9.86 7.38
C VAL A 63 -1.47 9.63 6.96
N LYS A 64 -1.74 8.63 6.12
CA LYS A 64 -3.10 8.31 5.68
C LYS A 64 -3.47 6.90 6.04
N ILE A 65 -4.71 6.75 6.48
CA ILE A 65 -5.33 5.47 6.83
C ILE A 65 -6.54 5.33 5.92
N TYR A 66 -6.63 4.20 5.23
CA TYR A 66 -7.71 3.93 4.28
C TYR A 66 -7.99 2.43 4.17
#